data_AF-A0A6S7H399-F1
#
_entry.id   AF-A0A6S7H399-F1
#
_cell.length_a   1.000
_cell.length_b   1.000
_cell.length_c   1.000
_cell.angle_alpha   90.00
_cell.angle_beta   90.00
_cell.angle_gamma   90.00
#
_symmetry.space_group_name_H-M   'P 1'
#
loop_
_entity.id
_entity.type
_entity.pdbx_description
1 polymer ?
#
loop_
_entity_poly.entity_id
_entity_poly.type
_entity_poly.pdbx_seq_one_letter_code
_entity_poly.pdbx_strand_id
1 'polypeptide(L)'
;MNIDVLSPSSDSSSDSRTSSSSCVSLDEFHRNILQGGEVLGYQFEPRRNPNSVSAELADNEDDQSMSIDEEESFVRLGNLDWCLCEHCQIMDREEECVCCYEIEQVANKNQEVMEYTKPTLPYNWITDNPGFHTVCLDRWVLQAAWLDYKQQYGSTAYEGPEHKISRHVAYRQLVRWCWGVVGKEIRVVLPSCAVSCIRAHFPPPGDEDDFEFVGFRFADE
;
A
#
# COMPACT_ATOMS: atom_id res chain seq x y z
N MET A 1 55.18 -23.48 -11.64
CA MET A 1 56.20 -22.63 -12.29
C MET A 1 55.49 -21.30 -12.55
N ASN A 2 55.44 -20.42 -11.55
CA ASN A 2 56.43 -19.36 -11.24
C ASN A 2 56.34 -18.26 -12.32
N ILE A 3 55.74 -17.08 -12.09
CA ILE A 3 55.91 -16.02 -11.05
C ILE A 3 57.05 -15.04 -11.38
N ASP A 4 56.82 -13.77 -11.01
CA ASP A 4 57.62 -12.53 -11.12
C ASP A 4 57.51 -11.78 -12.47
N VAL A 5 56.84 -10.62 -12.63
CA VAL A 5 56.62 -9.38 -11.81
C VAL A 5 57.79 -8.39 -11.86
N LEU A 6 57.57 -7.20 -12.48
CA LEU A 6 57.79 -5.85 -11.90
C LEU A 6 57.61 -4.72 -12.95
N SER A 7 56.93 -3.64 -12.54
CA SER A 7 56.81 -2.31 -13.21
C SER A 7 57.99 -1.37 -12.80
N PRO A 8 58.08 -0.03 -13.06
CA PRO A 8 57.09 1.03 -13.40
C PRO A 8 57.50 1.86 -14.68
N SER A 9 57.06 3.09 -15.06
CA SER A 9 56.35 4.22 -14.40
C SER A 9 55.54 5.13 -15.40
N SER A 10 54.87 6.16 -14.85
CA SER A 10 54.52 7.53 -15.34
C SER A 10 55.00 8.02 -16.76
N ASP A 11 54.27 8.88 -17.50
CA ASP A 11 53.32 9.92 -17.04
C ASP A 11 52.25 10.41 -18.06
N SER A 12 51.09 10.83 -17.52
CA SER A 12 50.10 11.85 -17.96
C SER A 12 49.72 12.10 -19.45
N SER A 13 48.43 11.83 -19.79
CA SER A 13 47.42 12.91 -20.00
C SER A 13 45.98 12.41 -20.20
N SER A 14 45.06 13.20 -19.65
CA SER A 14 43.59 13.11 -19.56
C SER A 14 42.79 12.66 -20.79
N ASP A 15 41.70 11.91 -20.57
CA ASP A 15 40.35 12.52 -20.57
C ASP A 15 39.29 11.59 -19.93
N SER A 16 38.80 11.98 -18.75
CA SER A 16 37.75 11.26 -18.03
C SER A 16 36.36 11.75 -18.46
N ARG A 17 35.55 10.89 -19.07
CA ARG A 17 34.10 11.11 -19.23
C ARG A 17 33.30 10.15 -18.35
N THR A 18 33.33 10.43 -17.05
CA THR A 18 32.36 9.89 -16.09
C THR A 18 30.97 10.45 -16.38
N SER A 19 30.12 9.70 -17.07
CA SER A 19 28.68 9.96 -17.11
C SER A 19 28.05 9.56 -15.78
N SER A 20 28.31 10.34 -14.72
CA SER A 20 27.60 10.22 -13.46
C SER A 20 26.16 10.66 -13.67
N SER A 21 25.24 9.70 -13.77
CA SER A 21 23.80 9.97 -13.65
C SER A 21 23.52 10.33 -12.19
N SER A 22 23.71 11.61 -11.86
CA SER A 22 23.40 12.15 -10.53
C SER A 22 21.88 12.22 -10.37
N CYS A 23 21.31 11.22 -9.70
CA CYS A 23 19.97 11.33 -9.14
C CYS A 23 19.97 12.47 -8.12
N VAL A 24 19.45 13.64 -8.52
CA VAL A 24 19.25 14.76 -7.61
C VAL A 24 18.33 14.32 -6.48
N SER A 25 18.69 14.65 -5.24
CA SER A 25 17.81 14.36 -4.11
C SER A 25 16.49 15.12 -4.27
N LEU A 26 15.38 14.56 -3.77
CA LEU A 26 14.09 15.25 -3.73
C LEU A 26 14.20 16.62 -3.01
N ASP A 27 15.08 16.70 -2.00
CA ASP A 27 15.38 17.93 -1.24
C ASP A 27 16.24 18.94 -2.00
N GLU A 28 16.93 18.49 -3.06
CA GLU A 28 17.69 19.35 -3.97
C GLU A 28 16.78 19.88 -5.09
N PHE A 29 15.90 19.02 -5.61
CA PHE A 29 14.84 19.40 -6.55
C PHE A 29 13.90 20.46 -5.96
N HIS A 30 13.41 20.27 -4.73
CA HIS A 30 12.59 21.28 -4.04
C HIS A 30 13.33 22.60 -3.79
N ARG A 31 14.63 22.57 -3.45
CA ARG A 31 15.42 23.81 -3.27
C ARG A 31 15.62 24.57 -4.57
N ASN A 32 15.81 23.89 -5.70
CA ASN A 32 15.95 24.53 -7.00
C ASN A 32 14.63 25.18 -7.47
N ILE A 33 13.47 24.55 -7.24
CA ILE A 33 12.16 25.15 -7.56
C ILE A 33 11.92 26.45 -6.78
N LEU A 34 12.29 26.50 -5.50
CA LEU A 34 12.11 27.69 -4.66
C LEU A 34 13.04 28.86 -5.01
N GLN A 35 14.07 28.66 -5.84
CA GLN A 35 15.09 29.67 -6.14
C GLN A 35 15.16 30.13 -7.60
N GLY A 36 14.40 29.53 -8.54
CA GLY A 36 14.47 29.98 -9.93
C GLY A 36 13.51 29.34 -10.94
N GLY A 37 12.23 29.72 -10.90
CA GLY A 37 11.29 29.53 -12.02
C GLY A 37 9.97 28.86 -11.63
N GLU A 38 8.85 29.39 -12.13
CA GLU A 38 7.54 28.74 -11.98
C GLU A 38 7.49 27.42 -12.75
N VAL A 39 7.57 26.29 -12.03
CA VAL A 39 7.24 24.98 -12.60
C VAL A 39 5.71 24.86 -12.64
N LEU A 40 5.13 25.32 -13.76
CA LEU A 40 3.70 25.15 -14.02
C LEU A 40 3.42 23.73 -14.52
N GLY A 41 2.84 22.90 -13.64
CA GLY A 41 2.26 21.61 -14.04
C GLY A 41 1.06 21.76 -14.99
N TYR A 42 0.55 20.64 -15.52
CA TYR A 42 -0.63 20.63 -16.39
C TYR A 42 -1.86 21.27 -15.72
N GLN A 43 -2.25 22.47 -16.15
CA GLN A 43 -3.27 23.30 -15.48
C GLN A 43 -4.73 22.93 -15.79
N PHE A 44 -5.09 21.65 -15.84
CA PHE A 44 -6.49 21.23 -16.07
C PHE A 44 -6.91 20.02 -15.23
N GLU A 45 -7.36 20.29 -14.00
CA GLU A 45 -8.21 19.38 -13.23
C GLU A 45 -9.65 19.95 -13.15
N PRO A 46 -10.69 19.16 -13.50
CA PRO A 46 -12.07 19.57 -13.30
C PRO A 46 -12.39 19.78 -11.82
N ARG A 47 -12.70 21.02 -11.43
CA ARG A 47 -13.05 21.33 -10.04
C ARG A 47 -14.38 20.70 -9.64
N ARG A 48 -14.38 19.88 -8.58
CA ARG A 48 -15.59 19.41 -7.89
C ARG A 48 -16.37 20.64 -7.40
N ASN A 49 -17.59 20.82 -7.91
CA ASN A 49 -18.47 21.92 -7.48
C ASN A 49 -18.92 21.67 -6.02
N PRO A 50 -18.67 22.58 -5.07
CA PRO A 50 -19.10 22.41 -3.68
C PRO A 50 -20.63 22.37 -3.51
N ASN A 51 -21.39 22.90 -4.47
CA ASN A 51 -22.85 23.05 -4.39
C ASN A 51 -23.65 21.91 -5.03
N SER A 52 -23.15 20.67 -4.98
CA SER A 52 -23.96 19.46 -5.22
C SER A 52 -24.08 18.63 -3.94
N VAL A 53 -24.77 19.19 -2.95
CA VAL A 53 -25.20 18.50 -1.71
C VAL A 53 -26.70 18.23 -1.79
N SER A 54 -27.08 16.98 -2.03
CA SER A 54 -28.48 16.50 -1.96
C SER A 54 -28.49 14.97 -1.81
N ALA A 55 -28.46 14.49 -0.57
CA ALA A 55 -28.97 13.18 -0.18
C ALA A 55 -29.20 13.23 1.34
N GLU A 56 -30.36 12.79 1.78
CA GLU A 56 -30.89 13.05 3.12
C GLU A 56 -30.42 11.97 4.11
N LEU A 57 -30.15 12.37 5.35
CA LEU A 57 -29.95 11.45 6.48
C LEU A 57 -31.21 11.50 7.34
N ALA A 58 -31.80 10.32 7.58
CA ALA A 58 -32.87 10.12 8.53
C ALA A 58 -32.36 9.14 9.59
N ASP A 59 -32.11 9.64 10.79
CA ASP A 59 -31.77 8.80 11.94
C ASP A 59 -33.01 8.00 12.39
N ASN A 60 -32.80 6.72 12.72
CA ASN A 60 -33.65 5.98 13.65
C ASN A 60 -32.73 5.37 14.71
N GLU A 61 -33.07 5.60 15.97
CA GLU A 61 -32.44 4.96 17.12
C GLU A 61 -33.00 3.52 17.27
N ASP A 62 -32.13 2.55 17.53
CA ASP A 62 -32.48 1.44 18.43
C ASP A 62 -31.19 0.87 19.04
N ASP A 63 -31.08 0.93 20.37
CA ASP A 63 -29.91 0.48 21.14
C ASP A 63 -30.25 -0.84 21.83
N GLN A 64 -29.65 -1.94 21.34
CA GLN A 64 -29.73 -3.25 21.98
C GLN A 64 -28.34 -3.79 22.27
N SER A 65 -27.88 -3.53 23.48
CA SER A 65 -26.73 -4.19 24.07
C SER A 65 -26.98 -5.70 24.21
N MET A 66 -26.26 -6.48 23.39
CA MET A 66 -26.16 -7.93 23.55
C MET A 66 -24.80 -8.26 24.16
N SER A 67 -24.80 -8.94 25.30
CA SER A 67 -23.60 -9.58 25.85
C SER A 67 -23.24 -10.78 24.98
N ILE A 68 -22.06 -10.74 24.37
CA ILE A 68 -21.49 -11.87 23.61
C ILE A 68 -20.69 -12.74 24.58
N ASP A 69 -20.98 -14.03 24.60
CA ASP A 69 -20.26 -15.00 25.43
C ASP A 69 -18.81 -15.17 24.92
N GLU A 70 -17.84 -15.07 25.83
CA GLU A 70 -16.40 -14.95 25.52
C GLU A 70 -15.75 -16.21 24.89
N GLU A 71 -16.53 -17.28 24.62
CA GLU A 71 -16.03 -18.57 24.15
C GLU A 71 -16.04 -18.74 22.61
N GLU A 72 -16.73 -17.90 21.83
CA GLU A 72 -16.71 -17.98 20.35
C GLU A 72 -15.51 -17.25 19.69
N SER A 73 -14.79 -16.39 20.43
CA SER A 73 -13.80 -15.41 19.92
C SER A 73 -12.43 -15.97 19.46
N PHE A 74 -12.29 -17.28 19.29
CA PHE A 74 -11.02 -17.92 18.89
C PHE A 74 -11.16 -18.81 17.66
N VAL A 75 -12.35 -18.90 17.06
CA VAL A 75 -12.61 -19.84 15.96
C VAL A 75 -11.78 -19.51 14.73
N ARG A 76 -11.60 -18.24 14.35
CA ARG A 76 -10.82 -17.89 13.15
C ARG A 76 -9.31 -17.91 13.35
N LEU A 77 -8.84 -17.86 14.59
CA LEU A 77 -7.40 -17.94 14.94
C LEU A 77 -6.87 -19.38 14.94
N GLY A 78 -7.74 -20.38 15.04
CA GLY A 78 -7.35 -21.80 15.11
C GLY A 78 -7.35 -22.58 13.79
N ASN A 79 -7.96 -22.05 12.72
CA ASN A 79 -8.12 -22.75 11.43
C ASN A 79 -8.32 -21.75 10.27
N LEU A 80 -8.33 -22.27 9.03
CA LEU A 80 -8.58 -21.50 7.81
C LEU A 80 -9.94 -21.84 7.17
N ASP A 81 -10.88 -22.42 7.91
CA ASP A 81 -12.16 -22.92 7.36
C ASP A 81 -13.09 -21.77 6.89
N TRP A 82 -12.80 -20.54 7.35
CA TRP A 82 -13.40 -19.29 6.87
C TRP A 82 -12.83 -18.80 5.52
N CYS A 83 -11.71 -19.35 5.05
CA CYS A 83 -11.06 -18.93 3.82
C CYS A 83 -11.68 -19.58 2.58
N LEU A 84 -12.43 -18.80 1.79
CA LEU A 84 -12.97 -19.23 0.50
C LEU A 84 -12.01 -19.01 -0.69
N CYS A 85 -10.88 -18.34 -0.46
CA CYS A 85 -9.95 -17.93 -1.53
C CYS A 85 -8.64 -18.72 -1.57
N GLU A 86 -8.45 -19.68 -0.66
CA GLU A 86 -7.27 -20.54 -0.49
C GLU A 86 -5.92 -19.81 -0.24
N HIS A 87 -5.92 -18.47 -0.17
CA HIS A 87 -4.71 -17.64 -0.06
C HIS A 87 -4.62 -16.81 1.23
N CYS A 88 -5.56 -16.97 2.17
CA CYS A 88 -5.48 -16.31 3.48
C CYS A 88 -4.54 -17.06 4.44
N GLN A 89 -4.02 -16.33 5.41
CA GLN A 89 -3.24 -16.82 6.53
C GLN A 89 -3.93 -16.44 7.85
N ILE A 90 -3.58 -17.12 8.94
CA ILE A 90 -3.96 -16.68 10.29
C ILE A 90 -3.25 -15.36 10.58
N MET A 91 -4.00 -14.39 11.09
CA MET A 91 -3.50 -13.06 11.44
C MET A 91 -3.36 -12.93 12.96
N ASP A 92 -2.76 -11.82 13.40
CA ASP A 92 -2.44 -11.56 14.81
C ASP A 92 -3.71 -11.35 15.67
N ARG A 93 -4.84 -11.02 15.04
CA ARG A 93 -6.18 -10.82 15.63
C ARG A 93 -7.28 -11.51 14.82
N GLU A 94 -8.39 -11.88 15.47
CA GLU A 94 -9.54 -12.50 14.80
C GLU A 94 -10.20 -11.56 13.79
N GLU A 95 -10.28 -10.27 14.10
CA GLU A 95 -10.85 -9.24 13.21
C GLU A 95 -10.04 -9.07 11.93
N GLU A 96 -8.77 -9.47 11.90
CA GLU A 96 -7.91 -9.48 10.70
C GLU A 96 -8.05 -10.79 9.89
N CYS A 97 -8.65 -11.84 10.46
CA CYS A 97 -8.86 -13.13 9.82
C CYS A 97 -10.10 -13.11 8.89
N VAL A 98 -10.07 -12.24 7.88
CA VAL A 98 -11.18 -12.02 6.94
C VAL A 98 -10.75 -12.32 5.49
N CYS A 99 -11.57 -13.06 4.76
CA CYS A 99 -11.33 -13.46 3.38
C CYS A 99 -11.70 -12.33 2.39
N CYS A 100 -11.01 -12.23 1.26
CA CYS A 100 -11.33 -11.22 0.22
C CYS A 100 -12.70 -11.39 -0.44
N TYR A 101 -13.38 -12.52 -0.21
CA TYR A 101 -14.76 -12.78 -0.64
C TYR A 101 -15.81 -12.32 0.37
N GLU A 102 -15.45 -12.17 1.65
CA GLU A 102 -16.36 -11.65 2.69
C GLU A 102 -16.51 -10.12 2.59
N ILE A 103 -15.53 -9.44 2.01
CA ILE A 103 -15.51 -7.97 1.88
C ILE A 103 -16.10 -7.57 0.52
N GLU A 104 -17.34 -7.09 0.52
CA GLU A 104 -18.10 -6.69 -0.67
C GLU A 104 -17.31 -5.72 -1.57
N GLN A 105 -16.65 -4.71 -0.98
CA GLN A 105 -15.90 -3.70 -1.74
C GLN A 105 -14.68 -4.29 -2.47
N VAL A 106 -14.10 -5.37 -1.95
CA VAL A 106 -12.99 -6.10 -2.58
C VAL A 106 -13.52 -7.03 -3.66
N ALA A 107 -14.61 -7.76 -3.39
CA ALA A 107 -15.28 -8.62 -4.37
C ALA A 107 -15.76 -7.82 -5.60
N ASN A 108 -16.36 -6.65 -5.39
CA ASN A 108 -16.80 -5.74 -6.44
C ASN A 108 -15.64 -5.27 -7.34
N LYS A 109 -14.44 -5.03 -6.78
CA LYS A 109 -13.25 -4.67 -7.57
C LYS A 109 -12.66 -5.84 -8.36
N ASN A 110 -12.79 -7.07 -7.86
CA ASN A 110 -12.49 -8.25 -8.67
C ASN A 110 -13.44 -8.36 -9.87
N GLN A 111 -14.75 -8.15 -9.67
CA GLN A 111 -15.71 -8.16 -10.77
C GLN A 111 -15.46 -7.02 -11.79
N GLU A 112 -15.17 -5.80 -11.34
CA GLU A 112 -14.86 -4.66 -12.23
C GLU A 112 -13.67 -4.96 -13.16
N VAL A 113 -12.58 -5.53 -12.62
CA VAL A 113 -11.41 -5.89 -13.44
C VAL A 113 -11.71 -7.08 -14.34
N MET A 114 -12.50 -8.07 -13.89
CA MET A 114 -12.98 -9.17 -14.73
C MET A 114 -13.76 -8.66 -15.96
N GLU A 115 -14.69 -7.73 -15.78
CA GLU A 115 -15.51 -7.16 -16.85
C GLU A 115 -14.69 -6.33 -17.85
N TYR A 116 -13.66 -5.63 -17.36
CA TYR A 116 -12.75 -4.83 -18.18
C TYR A 116 -11.75 -5.70 -18.97
N THR A 117 -11.03 -6.58 -18.28
CA THR A 117 -9.93 -7.37 -18.88
C THR A 117 -10.41 -8.60 -19.65
N LYS A 118 -11.59 -9.15 -19.32
CA LYS A 118 -12.21 -10.33 -19.94
C LYS A 118 -11.22 -11.51 -20.06
N PRO A 119 -10.61 -11.94 -18.94
CA PRO A 119 -9.62 -13.00 -18.97
C PRO A 119 -10.26 -14.33 -19.36
N THR A 120 -9.43 -15.27 -19.83
CA THR A 120 -9.88 -16.61 -20.22
C THR A 120 -10.29 -17.48 -19.04
N LEU A 121 -9.83 -17.14 -17.82
CA LEU A 121 -10.17 -17.77 -16.55
C LEU A 121 -10.45 -16.67 -15.52
N PRO A 122 -11.35 -16.88 -14.54
CA PRO A 122 -11.67 -15.88 -13.53
C PRO A 122 -10.54 -15.69 -12.49
N TYR A 123 -10.34 -14.45 -12.04
CA TYR A 123 -9.53 -14.13 -10.87
C TYR A 123 -10.26 -14.60 -9.61
N ASN A 124 -9.80 -15.71 -9.02
CA ASN A 124 -10.45 -16.35 -7.87
C ASN A 124 -10.04 -15.75 -6.51
N TRP A 125 -9.19 -14.73 -6.50
CA TRP A 125 -8.83 -13.99 -5.28
C TRP A 125 -8.24 -12.63 -5.63
N ILE A 126 -8.28 -11.68 -4.69
CA ILE A 126 -7.82 -10.30 -4.92
C ILE A 126 -6.33 -10.22 -5.29
N THR A 127 -5.49 -11.14 -4.83
CA THR A 127 -4.03 -11.08 -5.07
C THR A 127 -3.56 -11.64 -6.41
N ASP A 128 -4.44 -12.26 -7.22
CA ASP A 128 -4.20 -12.63 -8.63
C ASP A 128 -4.78 -11.59 -9.62
N ASN A 129 -5.59 -10.66 -9.11
CA ASN A 129 -6.14 -9.57 -9.91
C ASN A 129 -5.00 -8.63 -10.38
N PRO A 130 -4.83 -8.36 -11.69
CA PRO A 130 -3.76 -7.48 -12.18
C PRO A 130 -3.90 -6.02 -11.66
N GLY A 131 -5.12 -5.59 -11.34
CA GLY A 131 -5.39 -4.33 -10.65
C GLY A 131 -4.74 -4.28 -9.25
N PHE A 132 -4.75 -5.38 -8.50
CA PHE A 132 -4.10 -5.45 -7.20
C PHE A 132 -2.57 -5.33 -7.33
N HIS A 133 -1.97 -6.04 -8.27
CA HIS A 133 -0.54 -5.90 -8.57
C HIS A 133 -0.17 -4.45 -8.91
N THR A 134 -0.95 -3.81 -9.77
CA THR A 134 -0.70 -2.43 -10.20
C THR A 134 -0.88 -1.42 -9.07
N VAL A 135 -1.94 -1.57 -8.26
CA VAL A 135 -2.32 -0.58 -7.22
C VAL A 135 -1.50 -0.75 -5.94
N CYS A 136 -1.18 -2.00 -5.56
CA CYS A 136 -0.66 -2.33 -4.24
C CYS A 136 0.80 -2.79 -4.24
N LEU A 137 1.35 -3.25 -5.38
CA LEU A 137 2.70 -3.84 -5.45
C LEU A 137 3.64 -3.09 -6.42
N ASP A 138 3.13 -2.39 -7.43
CA ASP A 138 3.98 -1.63 -8.36
C ASP A 138 4.70 -0.46 -7.65
N ARG A 139 6.04 -0.49 -7.68
CA ARG A 139 6.89 0.49 -6.99
C ARG A 139 6.63 1.93 -7.43
N TRP A 140 6.32 2.16 -8.70
CA TRP A 140 6.13 3.51 -9.25
C TRP A 140 4.76 4.07 -8.86
N VAL A 141 3.73 3.23 -8.84
CA VAL A 141 2.39 3.60 -8.33
C VAL A 141 2.46 3.91 -6.83
N LEU A 142 3.16 3.09 -6.04
CA LEU A 142 3.36 3.36 -4.61
C LEU A 142 4.22 4.62 -4.37
N GLN A 143 5.22 4.89 -5.21
CA GLN A 143 6.02 6.11 -5.10
C GLN A 143 5.18 7.37 -5.36
N ALA A 144 4.29 7.36 -6.35
CA ALA A 144 3.36 8.47 -6.60
C ALA A 144 2.37 8.64 -5.42
N ALA A 145 1.71 7.55 -4.99
CA ALA A 145 0.78 7.56 -3.88
C ALA A 145 1.43 8.00 -2.54
N TRP A 146 2.74 7.77 -2.37
CA TRP A 146 3.51 8.26 -1.22
C TRP A 146 3.68 9.78 -1.23
N LEU A 147 3.94 10.39 -2.40
CA LEU A 147 4.05 11.83 -2.54
C LEU A 147 2.69 12.50 -2.27
N ASP A 148 1.60 11.94 -2.80
CA ASP A 148 0.23 12.39 -2.53
C ASP A 148 -0.11 12.30 -1.04
N TYR A 149 0.28 11.22 -0.37
CA TYR A 149 0.12 11.05 1.07
C TYR A 149 0.92 12.11 1.84
N LYS A 150 2.19 12.34 1.50
CA LYS A 150 3.00 13.40 2.10
C LYS A 150 2.38 14.79 1.92
N GLN A 151 1.80 15.08 0.75
CA GLN A 151 1.11 16.34 0.49
C GLN A 151 -0.16 16.50 1.35
N GLN A 152 -0.92 15.41 1.56
CA GLN A 152 -2.17 15.43 2.33
C GLN A 152 -1.96 15.50 3.84
N TYR A 153 -0.88 14.91 4.36
CA TYR A 153 -0.62 14.77 5.80
C TYR A 153 0.52 15.68 6.31
N GLY A 154 1.38 16.21 5.44
CA GLY A 154 2.44 17.16 5.81
C GLY A 154 3.35 16.62 6.91
N SER A 155 3.51 17.37 7.99
CA SER A 155 4.29 16.98 9.18
C SER A 155 3.66 15.85 10.01
N THR A 156 2.46 15.37 9.66
CA THR A 156 1.82 14.18 10.27
C THR A 156 1.91 12.94 9.38
N ALA A 157 2.62 13.03 8.25
CA ALA A 157 2.93 11.87 7.43
C ALA A 157 3.82 10.89 8.23
N TYR A 158 3.56 9.59 8.08
CA TYR A 158 4.40 8.54 8.65
C TYR A 158 5.88 8.73 8.26
N GLU A 159 6.79 8.40 9.17
CA GLU A 159 8.23 8.33 8.91
C GLU A 159 8.76 6.95 9.31
N GLY A 160 9.62 6.38 8.46
CA GLY A 160 10.14 5.03 8.67
C GLY A 160 11.01 4.54 7.50
N PRO A 161 11.53 3.31 7.59
CA PRO A 161 12.31 2.70 6.52
C PRO A 161 11.44 2.37 5.29
N GLU A 162 12.06 2.30 4.10
CA GLU A 162 11.37 2.14 2.80
C GLU A 162 10.33 1.01 2.81
N HIS A 163 10.68 -0.18 3.30
CA HIS A 163 9.74 -1.31 3.37
C HIS A 163 8.49 -1.05 4.23
N LYS A 164 8.61 -0.31 5.36
CA LYS A 164 7.43 0.06 6.17
C LYS A 164 6.58 1.11 5.47
N ILE A 165 7.21 2.05 4.76
CA ILE A 165 6.52 3.03 3.91
C ILE A 165 5.76 2.30 2.79
N SER A 166 6.41 1.40 2.04
CA SER A 166 5.78 0.64 0.96
C SER A 166 4.57 -0.16 1.44
N ARG A 167 4.69 -0.90 2.56
CA ARG A 167 3.54 -1.60 3.15
C ARG A 167 2.41 -0.64 3.57
N HIS A 168 2.74 0.46 4.26
CA HIS A 168 1.76 1.45 4.70
C HIS A 168 1.01 2.08 3.52
N VAL A 169 1.72 2.45 2.45
CA VAL A 169 1.11 3.02 1.24
C VAL A 169 0.31 1.96 0.48
N ALA A 170 0.79 0.72 0.35
CA ALA A 170 0.08 -0.38 -0.29
C ALA A 170 -1.27 -0.68 0.42
N TYR A 171 -1.28 -0.77 1.76
CA TYR A 171 -2.52 -0.91 2.52
C TYR A 171 -3.49 0.25 2.24
N ARG A 172 -3.01 1.50 2.27
CA ARG A 172 -3.83 2.68 1.98
C ARG A 172 -4.32 2.72 0.53
N GLN A 173 -3.53 2.25 -0.42
CA GLN A 173 -3.92 2.15 -1.83
C GLN A 173 -5.01 1.10 -2.04
N LEU A 174 -4.93 -0.05 -1.36
CA LEU A 174 -6.01 -1.03 -1.37
C LEU A 174 -7.31 -0.45 -0.80
N VAL A 175 -7.25 0.27 0.34
CA VAL A 175 -8.40 0.98 0.91
C VAL A 175 -8.98 1.99 -0.09
N ARG A 176 -8.14 2.83 -0.70
CA ARG A 176 -8.58 3.83 -1.69
C ARG A 176 -9.19 3.20 -2.94
N TRP A 177 -8.68 2.06 -3.39
CA TRP A 177 -9.16 1.38 -4.60
C TRP A 177 -10.51 0.70 -4.38
N CYS A 178 -10.71 0.05 -3.23
CA CYS A 178 -11.94 -0.67 -2.92
C CYS A 178 -13.05 0.23 -2.34
N TRP A 179 -12.74 1.12 -1.38
CA TRP A 179 -13.72 1.99 -0.71
C TRP A 179 -13.72 3.44 -1.20
N GLY A 180 -12.77 3.86 -2.03
CA GLY A 180 -12.68 5.25 -2.51
C GLY A 180 -12.15 6.22 -1.45
N VAL A 181 -12.87 7.31 -1.20
CA VAL A 181 -12.47 8.34 -0.23
C VAL A 181 -13.08 8.04 1.13
N VAL A 182 -12.26 7.49 2.02
CA VAL A 182 -12.60 7.13 3.40
C VAL A 182 -12.25 8.29 4.35
N GLY A 183 -13.07 8.52 5.38
CA GLY A 183 -12.86 9.57 6.39
C GLY A 183 -11.62 9.32 7.26
N LYS A 184 -11.05 10.38 7.85
CA LYS A 184 -9.79 10.29 8.62
C LYS A 184 -9.85 9.33 9.82
N GLU A 185 -11.01 9.21 10.45
CA GLU A 185 -11.24 8.34 11.62
C GLU A 185 -11.83 6.98 11.26
N ILE A 186 -12.11 6.72 9.98
CA ILE A 186 -12.60 5.41 9.56
C ILE A 186 -11.39 4.52 9.28
N ARG A 187 -11.36 3.35 9.93
CA ARG A 187 -10.43 2.25 9.66
C ARG A 187 -11.25 1.10 9.09
N VAL A 188 -10.74 0.43 8.07
CA VAL A 188 -11.35 -0.78 7.51
C VAL A 188 -10.33 -1.90 7.55
N VAL A 189 -10.78 -3.09 7.94
CA VAL A 189 -9.97 -4.31 7.87
C VAL A 189 -9.68 -4.63 6.40
N LEU A 190 -8.44 -5.03 6.12
CA LEU A 190 -8.03 -5.55 4.83
C LEU A 190 -8.04 -7.08 4.85
N PRO A 191 -8.38 -7.76 3.74
CA PRO A 191 -8.46 -9.21 3.75
C PRO A 191 -7.08 -9.83 3.95
N SER A 192 -7.01 -10.88 4.75
CA SER A 192 -5.77 -11.54 5.19
C SER A 192 -4.85 -11.89 4.00
N CYS A 193 -5.39 -12.45 2.91
CA CYS A 193 -4.60 -12.78 1.72
C CYS A 193 -3.88 -11.57 1.10
N ALA A 194 -4.52 -10.39 1.07
CA ALA A 194 -3.92 -9.16 0.57
C ALA A 194 -2.86 -8.62 1.53
N VAL A 195 -3.12 -8.66 2.84
CA VAL A 195 -2.15 -8.25 3.87
C VAL A 195 -0.91 -9.13 3.80
N SER A 196 -1.06 -10.45 3.81
CA SER A 196 0.03 -11.42 3.67
C SER A 196 0.83 -11.22 2.38
N CYS A 197 0.17 -11.01 1.24
CA CYS A 197 0.84 -10.74 -0.04
C CYS A 197 1.68 -9.44 0.01
N ILE A 198 1.15 -8.36 0.59
CA ILE A 198 1.88 -7.09 0.76
C ILE A 198 3.04 -7.24 1.76
N ARG A 199 2.84 -7.99 2.87
CA ARG A 199 3.89 -8.30 3.86
C ARG A 199 5.05 -9.06 3.18
N ALA A 200 4.75 -10.06 2.36
CA ALA A 200 5.73 -10.87 1.63
C ALA A 200 6.43 -10.12 0.47
N HIS A 201 5.73 -9.22 -0.21
CA HIS A 201 6.31 -8.44 -1.32
C HIS A 201 7.26 -7.32 -0.82
N PHE A 202 7.00 -6.78 0.37
CA PHE A 202 7.85 -5.76 1.00
C PHE A 202 8.35 -6.26 2.36
N PRO A 203 9.26 -7.26 2.40
CA PRO A 203 9.73 -7.84 3.64
C PRO A 203 10.58 -6.84 4.46
N PRO A 204 10.62 -7.00 5.79
CA PRO A 204 11.64 -6.36 6.63
C PRO A 204 13.07 -6.86 6.30
N PRO A 205 14.13 -6.07 6.57
CA PRO A 205 15.50 -6.40 6.20
C PRO A 205 16.23 -7.23 7.28
N GLY A 206 16.40 -8.53 7.02
CA GLY A 206 17.15 -9.48 7.86
C GLY A 206 16.55 -10.88 7.76
N ASP A 207 16.73 -11.71 8.78
CA ASP A 207 16.18 -13.07 8.86
C ASP A 207 14.72 -13.06 9.38
N GLU A 208 13.84 -13.86 8.79
CA GLU A 208 12.37 -13.74 8.98
C GLU A 208 11.91 -13.93 10.44
N ASP A 209 12.64 -14.72 11.23
CA ASP A 209 12.32 -15.05 12.63
C ASP A 209 12.43 -13.86 13.61
N ASP A 210 13.15 -12.78 13.25
CA ASP A 210 13.37 -11.62 14.11
C ASP A 210 12.30 -10.51 13.96
N PHE A 211 11.26 -10.72 13.14
CA PHE A 211 10.34 -9.64 12.75
C PHE A 211 8.87 -9.82 13.15
N GLU A 212 8.45 -8.99 14.09
CA GLU A 212 7.04 -8.79 14.41
C GLU A 212 6.40 -7.75 13.47
N PHE A 213 5.28 -8.10 12.84
CA PHE A 213 4.42 -7.15 12.13
C PHE A 213 3.42 -6.54 13.10
N VAL A 214 3.21 -5.22 13.03
CA VAL A 214 2.11 -4.58 13.76
C VAL A 214 0.82 -4.87 13.00
N GLY A 215 -0.12 -5.55 13.66
CA GLY A 215 -1.48 -5.80 13.17
C GLY A 215 -2.35 -4.55 13.08
N PHE A 216 -3.62 -4.77 12.79
CA PHE A 216 -4.64 -3.73 12.68
C PHE A 216 -4.85 -3.01 14.01
N ARG A 217 -5.25 -1.73 13.91
CA ARG A 217 -5.66 -0.89 15.04
C ARG A 217 -6.89 -0.11 14.65
N PHE A 218 -7.84 -0.03 15.58
CA PHE A 218 -9.00 0.85 15.46
C PHE A 218 -8.59 2.32 15.59
N ALA A 219 -9.53 3.26 15.43
CA ALA A 219 -9.20 4.69 15.46
C ALA A 219 -9.05 5.26 16.89
N ASP A 220 -9.54 4.52 17.86
CA ASP A 220 -9.59 4.77 19.29
C ASP A 220 -8.49 4.04 20.11
N GLU A 221 -7.64 3.24 19.45
CA GLU A 221 -6.42 2.59 19.98
C GLU A 221 -5.12 3.40 19.74
#